data_AF-A0A835WNX1-F1
#
_entry.id   AF-A0A835WNX1-F1
#
_cell.length_a   1.000
_cell.length_b   1.000
_cell.length_c   1.000
_cell.angle_alpha   90.00
_cell.angle_beta   90.00
_cell.angle_gamma   90.00
#
_symmetry.space_group_name_H-M   'P 1'
#
loop_
_entity.id
_entity.type
_entity.pdbx_description
1 polymer ?
#
loop_
_entity_poly.entity_id
_entity_poly.type
_entity_poly.pdbx_seq_one_letter_code
_entity_poly.pdbx_strand_id
1 'polypeptide(L)'
;MLLLSSSLVVSHLALLGGCAPPAHAARGLDRYIRRKSLDPLETYVPLVLEARALLAKAKEVAAQDVGAARELLRSGPYSGLRDNIRAIGEYAARDGRTTEVGPLVTGFFKALEDYDQLLLAALRDKTPVEADKLDACISDLYAAFDKLIATVPADVLERAQKVLDVTMAKAAVRQAEEPAPAAEGKGGAAAVDQEAAELLQLLR
;
A
#
# COMPACT_ATOMS: atom_id res chain seq x y z
N MET A 1 -50.56 57.27 25.71
CA MET A 1 -50.55 57.17 27.19
C MET A 1 -50.20 55.75 27.58
N LEU A 2 -49.47 55.63 28.68
CA LEU A 2 -48.80 54.44 29.23
C LEU A 2 -49.74 53.33 29.74
N LEU A 3 -49.24 52.08 29.79
CA LEU A 3 -49.12 51.17 30.96
C LEU A 3 -49.19 49.70 30.49
N LEU A 4 -48.05 48.99 30.44
CA LEU A 4 -47.56 48.00 31.44
C LEU A 4 -48.56 46.86 31.76
N SER A 5 -48.19 45.61 31.42
CA SER A 5 -48.37 44.49 32.34
C SER A 5 -47.50 43.28 31.98
N SER A 6 -47.03 42.63 33.03
CA SER A 6 -45.92 41.67 33.11
C SER A 6 -46.44 40.24 33.32
N SER A 7 -45.75 39.23 32.76
CA SER A 7 -45.65 37.84 33.26
C SER A 7 -44.78 37.06 32.27
N LEU A 8 -43.51 36.73 32.51
CA LEU A 8 -42.94 35.76 33.45
C LEU A 8 -43.45 34.32 33.24
N VAL A 9 -42.89 33.63 32.24
CA VAL A 9 -42.77 32.16 32.28
C VAL A 9 -41.32 31.80 32.00
N VAL A 10 -40.67 31.42 33.10
CA VAL A 10 -39.35 30.79 33.19
C VAL A 10 -39.50 29.29 32.97
N SER A 11 -38.50 28.67 32.35
CA SER A 11 -38.15 27.24 32.40
C SER A 11 -39.13 26.21 31.83
N HIS A 12 -38.73 25.62 30.71
CA HIS A 12 -38.19 24.25 30.68
C HIS A 12 -37.95 23.85 29.23
N LEU A 13 -36.70 23.88 28.75
CA LEU A 13 -36.24 22.96 27.70
C LEU A 13 -34.70 22.98 27.63
N ALA A 14 -34.05 22.61 28.73
CA ALA A 14 -32.64 22.25 28.75
C ALA A 14 -32.53 20.81 29.24
N LEU A 15 -32.95 19.85 28.41
CA LEU A 15 -32.69 18.42 28.66
C LEU A 15 -32.79 17.60 27.36
N LEU A 16 -31.97 17.95 26.37
CA LEU A 16 -31.48 16.98 25.39
C LEU A 16 -29.97 16.92 25.57
N GLY A 17 -29.58 16.16 26.59
CA GLY A 17 -28.21 15.81 26.85
C GLY A 17 -27.64 15.14 25.61
N GLY A 18 -26.66 15.81 25.00
CA GLY A 18 -25.81 15.20 24.00
C GLY A 18 -25.16 13.97 24.60
N CYS A 19 -25.47 12.80 24.03
CA CYS A 19 -24.66 11.61 24.22
C CYS A 19 -23.38 11.81 23.41
N ALA A 20 -22.48 12.64 23.95
CA ALA A 20 -21.09 12.60 23.55
C ALA A 20 -20.51 11.30 24.15
N PRO A 21 -19.99 10.37 23.34
CA PRO A 21 -19.32 9.20 23.89
C PRO A 21 -18.16 9.67 24.77
N PRO A 22 -17.96 9.07 25.96
CA PRO A 22 -16.90 9.49 26.85
C PRO A 22 -15.55 9.31 26.15
N ALA A 23 -14.81 10.40 26.01
CA ALA A 23 -13.47 10.49 25.41
C ALA A 23 -12.38 9.67 26.15
N HIS A 24 -12.77 8.77 27.05
CA HIS A 24 -11.88 7.97 27.91
C HIS A 24 -11.93 6.47 27.59
N ALA A 25 -12.85 6.00 26.73
CA ALA A 25 -12.93 4.58 26.37
C ALA A 25 -11.75 4.11 25.48
N ALA A 26 -11.08 5.02 24.76
CA ALA A 26 -9.95 4.67 23.90
C ALA A 26 -8.62 4.44 24.66
N ARG A 27 -8.43 5.07 25.83
CA ARG A 27 -7.14 5.07 26.56
C ARG A 27 -6.85 3.79 27.36
N GLY A 28 -7.85 2.92 27.56
CA GLY A 28 -7.72 1.74 28.43
C GLY A 28 -7.23 0.47 27.73
N LEU A 29 -7.64 0.26 26.48
CA LEU A 29 -7.32 -0.96 25.72
C LEU A 29 -5.92 -0.91 25.09
N ASP A 30 -5.35 0.29 24.89
CA ASP A 30 -4.01 0.47 24.33
C ASP A 30 -2.90 -0.18 25.17
N ARG A 31 -3.13 -0.39 26.47
CA ARG A 31 -2.18 -1.11 27.35
C ARG A 31 -2.26 -2.63 27.24
N TYR A 32 -3.36 -3.17 26.72
CA TYR A 32 -3.60 -4.61 26.61
C TYR A 32 -3.50 -5.12 25.17
N ILE A 33 -3.51 -4.23 24.18
CA ILE A 33 -3.24 -4.55 22.77
C ILE A 33 -1.74 -4.39 22.54
N ARG A 34 -1.02 -5.50 22.49
CA ARG A 34 0.39 -5.52 22.08
C ARG A 34 0.46 -5.16 20.59
N ARG A 35 0.64 -3.88 20.28
CA ARG A 35 0.85 -3.42 18.90
C ARG A 35 2.12 -4.08 18.36
N LYS A 36 2.03 -4.74 17.21
CA LYS A 36 3.19 -5.25 16.51
C LYS A 36 4.07 -4.05 16.16
N SER A 37 5.35 -4.09 16.56
CA SER A 37 6.31 -3.08 16.12
C SER A 37 6.47 -3.23 14.61
N LEU A 38 6.33 -2.13 13.87
CA LEU A 38 6.71 -2.10 12.46
C LEU A 38 8.24 -2.07 12.36
N ASP A 39 8.74 -2.66 11.29
CA ASP A 39 10.13 -2.50 10.88
C ASP A 39 10.35 -1.05 10.39
N PRO A 40 11.60 -0.59 10.29
CA PRO A 40 11.89 0.75 9.78
C PRO A 40 11.23 1.02 8.43
N LEU A 41 10.86 2.28 8.19
CA LEU A 41 10.20 2.69 6.94
C LEU A 41 11.03 2.35 5.69
N GLU A 42 12.35 2.40 5.84
CA GLU A 42 13.36 2.03 4.83
C GLU A 42 13.21 0.60 4.31
N THR A 43 12.60 -0.31 5.09
CA THR A 43 12.35 -1.69 4.65
C THR A 43 11.20 -1.78 3.64
N TYR A 44 10.18 -0.94 3.80
CA TYR A 44 8.94 -1.07 3.03
C TYR A 44 8.95 -0.26 1.73
N VAL A 45 9.55 0.94 1.75
CA VAL A 45 9.54 1.87 0.59
C VAL A 45 10.19 1.27 -0.66
N PRO A 46 11.37 0.61 -0.60
CA PRO A 46 12.00 0.02 -1.78
C PRO A 46 11.12 -1.04 -2.45
N LEU A 47 10.45 -1.88 -1.66
CA LEU A 47 9.55 -2.94 -2.16
C LEU A 47 8.33 -2.35 -2.88
N VAL A 48 7.81 -1.23 -2.38
CA VAL A 48 6.70 -0.50 -3.00
C VAL A 48 7.13 0.19 -4.29
N LEU A 49 8.35 0.75 -4.33
CA LEU A 49 8.92 1.32 -5.55
C LEU A 49 9.19 0.25 -6.62
N GLU A 50 9.66 -0.93 -6.21
CA GLU A 50 9.82 -2.08 -7.09
C GLU A 50 8.49 -2.53 -7.69
N ALA A 51 7.46 -2.70 -6.86
CA ALA A 51 6.11 -3.04 -7.34
C ALA A 51 5.59 -1.99 -8.34
N ARG A 52 5.77 -0.70 -8.05
CA ARG A 52 5.41 0.40 -8.97
C ARG A 52 6.17 0.31 -10.29
N ALA A 53 7.47 0.03 -10.28
CA ALA A 53 8.30 -0.07 -11.48
C ALA A 53 7.86 -1.23 -12.40
N LEU A 54 7.36 -2.32 -11.82
CA LEU A 54 6.93 -3.51 -12.55
C LEU A 54 5.51 -3.42 -13.13
N LEU A 55 4.78 -2.34 -12.89
CA LEU A 55 3.47 -2.11 -13.51
C LEU A 55 3.54 -2.01 -15.04
N ALA A 56 4.61 -1.42 -15.58
CA ALA A 56 4.82 -1.37 -17.03
C ALA A 56 4.92 -2.79 -17.62
N LYS A 57 5.68 -3.67 -16.97
CA LYS A 57 5.76 -5.08 -17.35
C LYS A 57 4.42 -5.79 -17.18
N ALA A 58 3.68 -5.49 -16.10
CA ALA A 58 2.35 -6.06 -15.89
C ALA A 58 1.37 -5.67 -17.02
N LYS A 59 1.44 -4.43 -17.53
CA LYS A 59 0.67 -3.98 -18.70
C LYS A 59 0.98 -4.82 -19.95
N GLU A 60 2.26 -4.96 -20.25
CA GLU A 60 2.73 -5.70 -21.44
C GLU A 60 2.30 -7.16 -21.38
N VAL A 61 2.46 -7.79 -20.22
CA VAL A 61 2.04 -9.17 -19.99
C VAL A 61 0.51 -9.28 -20.07
N ALA A 62 -0.25 -8.35 -19.48
CA ALA A 62 -1.72 -8.40 -19.53
C ALA A 62 -2.30 -8.30 -20.95
N ALA A 63 -1.61 -7.59 -21.85
CA ALA A 63 -1.99 -7.51 -23.26
C ALA A 63 -1.77 -8.83 -24.02
N GLN A 64 -0.87 -9.69 -23.55
CA GLN A 64 -0.50 -10.95 -24.22
C GLN A 64 -1.11 -12.18 -23.53
N ASP A 65 -0.94 -12.28 -22.21
CA ASP A 65 -1.39 -13.38 -21.36
C ASP A 65 -1.92 -12.82 -20.03
N VAL A 66 -3.24 -12.76 -19.95
CA VAL A 66 -3.97 -12.33 -18.75
C VAL A 66 -3.70 -13.25 -17.56
N GLY A 67 -3.51 -14.56 -17.78
CA GLY A 67 -3.20 -15.51 -16.72
C GLY A 67 -1.84 -15.22 -16.10
N ALA A 68 -0.82 -15.00 -16.93
CA ALA A 68 0.52 -14.63 -16.48
C ALA A 68 0.53 -13.27 -15.75
N ALA A 69 -0.24 -12.29 -16.24
CA ALA A 69 -0.35 -10.98 -15.57
C ALA A 69 -0.96 -11.08 -14.17
N ARG A 70 -1.95 -11.96 -13.99
CA ARG A 70 -2.56 -12.22 -12.69
C ARG A 70 -1.64 -13.00 -11.75
N GLU A 71 -0.82 -13.89 -12.27
CA GLU A 71 0.18 -14.59 -11.46
C GLU A 71 1.26 -13.62 -10.95
N LEU A 72 1.65 -12.65 -11.77
CA LEU A 72 2.56 -11.57 -11.40
C LEU A 72 2.04 -10.76 -10.20
N LEU A 73 0.72 -10.51 -10.12
CA LEU A 73 0.10 -9.83 -8.97
C LEU A 73 0.04 -10.67 -7.69
N ARG A 74 0.19 -12.00 -7.78
CA ARG A 74 0.11 -12.93 -6.65
C ARG A 74 1.47 -13.34 -6.10
N SER A 75 2.52 -13.15 -6.89
CA SER A 75 3.86 -13.65 -6.61
C SER A 75 4.89 -12.54 -6.70
N GLY A 76 6.12 -12.85 -6.29
CA GLY A 76 7.27 -11.95 -6.40
C GLY A 76 7.06 -10.62 -5.67
N PRO A 77 7.22 -9.46 -6.33
CA PRO A 77 7.27 -8.14 -5.67
C PRO A 77 5.91 -7.62 -5.21
N TYR A 78 4.81 -8.23 -5.68
CA TYR A 78 3.47 -7.95 -5.17
C TYR A 78 3.14 -8.78 -3.93
N SER A 79 3.96 -9.81 -3.62
CA SER A 79 3.85 -10.54 -2.36
C SER A 79 4.16 -9.61 -1.19
N GLY A 80 3.29 -9.60 -0.18
CA GLY A 80 3.43 -8.69 0.97
C GLY A 80 3.15 -7.20 0.67
N LEU A 81 2.85 -6.82 -0.58
CA LEU A 81 2.55 -5.41 -0.94
C LEU A 81 1.46 -4.81 -0.06
N ARG A 82 0.43 -5.62 0.26
CA ARG A 82 -0.66 -5.19 1.15
C ARG A 82 -0.16 -4.75 2.53
N ASP A 83 0.77 -5.49 3.10
CA ASP A 83 1.31 -5.19 4.42
C ASP A 83 2.28 -4.00 4.33
N ASN A 84 3.07 -3.92 3.26
CA ASN A 84 3.97 -2.78 3.00
C ASN A 84 3.21 -1.46 2.85
N ILE A 85 2.10 -1.43 2.09
CA ILE A 85 1.29 -0.22 1.90
C ILE A 85 0.60 0.20 3.20
N ARG A 86 0.11 -0.75 3.99
CA ARG A 86 -0.43 -0.47 5.32
C ARG A 86 0.63 0.11 6.25
N ALA A 87 1.83 -0.45 6.23
CA ALA A 87 2.95 0.06 7.02
C ALA A 87 3.28 1.51 6.67
N ILE A 88 3.41 1.84 5.37
CA ILE A 88 3.65 3.21 4.92
C ILE A 88 2.52 4.15 5.37
N GLY A 89 1.26 3.72 5.23
CA GLY A 89 0.11 4.48 5.72
C GLY A 89 0.18 4.74 7.23
N GLU A 90 0.52 3.74 8.03
CA GLU A 90 0.70 3.88 9.48
C GLU A 90 1.83 4.84 9.84
N TYR A 91 2.96 4.80 9.12
CA TYR A 91 4.05 5.76 9.30
C TYR A 91 3.62 7.18 8.96
N ALA A 92 2.92 7.37 7.85
CA ALA A 92 2.37 8.67 7.47
C ALA A 92 1.39 9.23 8.53
N ALA A 93 0.61 8.34 9.17
CA ALA A 93 -0.27 8.69 10.29
C ALA A 93 0.52 9.14 11.52
N ARG A 94 1.55 8.36 11.90
CA ARG A 94 2.35 8.57 13.11
C ARG A 94 3.17 9.86 13.03
N ASP A 95 3.70 10.16 11.86
CA ASP A 95 4.52 11.35 11.62
C ASP A 95 3.69 12.61 11.33
N GLY A 96 2.35 12.50 11.35
CA GLY A 96 1.44 13.62 11.08
C GLY A 96 1.50 14.14 9.65
N ARG A 97 2.02 13.33 8.72
CA ARG A 97 2.20 13.69 7.29
C ARG A 97 0.87 13.77 6.54
N THR A 98 -0.12 13.00 6.99
CA THR A 98 -1.46 13.03 6.42
C THR A 98 -2.50 12.62 7.45
N THR A 99 -3.65 13.28 7.42
CA THR A 99 -4.84 12.89 8.19
C THR A 99 -5.69 11.87 7.44
N GLU A 100 -5.49 11.76 6.12
CA GLU A 100 -6.32 10.97 5.20
C GLU A 100 -5.72 9.59 4.90
N VAL A 101 -5.06 8.96 5.88
CA VAL A 101 -4.40 7.65 5.71
C VAL A 101 -5.39 6.56 5.27
N GLY A 102 -6.56 6.52 5.91
CA GLY A 102 -7.61 5.56 5.60
C GLY A 102 -8.02 5.64 4.13
N PRO A 103 -8.50 6.81 3.64
CA PRO A 103 -8.84 7.01 2.24
C PRO A 103 -7.69 6.74 1.26
N LEU A 104 -6.45 7.09 1.61
CA LEU A 104 -5.28 6.82 0.75
C LEU A 104 -5.03 5.32 0.57
N VAL A 105 -4.96 4.58 1.68
CA VAL A 105 -4.70 3.14 1.67
C VAL A 105 -5.87 2.37 1.04
N THR A 106 -7.11 2.73 1.37
CA THR A 106 -8.30 2.12 0.76
C THR A 106 -8.40 2.44 -0.73
N GLY A 107 -8.11 3.68 -1.14
CA GLY A 107 -8.10 4.08 -2.54
C GLY A 107 -7.08 3.29 -3.37
N PHE A 108 -5.90 3.04 -2.81
CA PHE A 108 -4.90 2.16 -3.44
C PHE A 108 -5.40 0.73 -3.63
N PHE A 109 -5.95 0.12 -2.58
CA PHE A 109 -6.45 -1.25 -2.71
C PHE A 109 -7.64 -1.36 -3.65
N LYS A 110 -8.47 -0.32 -3.72
CA LYS A 110 -9.55 -0.24 -4.71
C LYS A 110 -8.99 -0.22 -6.14
N ALA A 111 -8.02 0.64 -6.43
CA ALA A 111 -7.39 0.68 -7.77
C ALA A 111 -6.74 -0.65 -8.15
N LEU A 112 -6.08 -1.32 -7.20
CA LEU A 112 -5.48 -2.64 -7.42
C LEU A 112 -6.54 -3.74 -7.64
N GLU A 113 -7.65 -3.67 -6.92
CA GLU A 113 -8.79 -4.59 -7.07
C GLU A 113 -9.48 -4.38 -8.41
N ASP A 114 -9.73 -3.14 -8.83
CA ASP A 114 -10.32 -2.81 -10.12
C ASP A 114 -9.47 -3.38 -11.27
N TYR A 115 -8.14 -3.30 -11.14
CA TYR A 115 -7.20 -3.93 -12.08
C TYR A 115 -7.30 -5.47 -12.09
N ASP A 116 -7.24 -6.17 -10.95
CA ASP A 116 -7.38 -7.65 -10.93
C ASP A 116 -8.77 -8.11 -11.40
N GLN A 117 -9.83 -7.36 -11.10
CA GLN A 117 -11.19 -7.65 -11.57
C GLN A 117 -11.29 -7.57 -13.08
N LEU A 118 -10.67 -6.57 -13.70
CA LEU A 118 -10.59 -6.44 -15.16
C LEU A 118 -9.85 -7.63 -15.78
N LEU A 119 -8.72 -8.05 -15.20
CA LEU A 119 -8.00 -9.24 -15.65
C LEU A 119 -8.83 -10.52 -15.45
N LEU A 120 -9.50 -10.66 -14.31
CA LEU A 120 -10.35 -11.82 -14.03
C LEU A 120 -11.52 -11.93 -15.01
N ALA A 121 -12.16 -10.81 -15.35
CA ALA A 121 -13.25 -10.77 -16.33
C ALA A 121 -12.78 -11.23 -17.71
N ALA A 122 -11.66 -10.68 -18.20
CA ALA A 122 -11.06 -11.09 -19.46
C ALA A 122 -10.68 -12.59 -19.48
N LEU A 123 -10.09 -13.08 -18.39
CA LEU A 123 -9.73 -14.49 -18.25
C LEU A 123 -10.95 -15.42 -18.25
N ARG A 124 -12.03 -15.05 -17.54
CA ARG A 124 -13.26 -15.84 -17.45
C ARG A 124 -13.98 -15.89 -18.79
N ASP A 125 -14.07 -14.75 -19.47
CA ASP A 125 -14.81 -14.59 -20.71
C ASP A 125 -13.97 -15.01 -21.93
N LYS A 126 -12.68 -15.35 -21.73
CA LYS A 126 -11.70 -15.76 -22.76
C LYS A 126 -11.58 -14.72 -23.87
N THR A 127 -11.69 -13.46 -23.50
CA THR A 127 -11.57 -12.33 -24.42
C THR A 127 -10.30 -11.54 -24.11
N PRO A 128 -9.70 -10.89 -25.12
CA PRO A 128 -8.61 -9.98 -24.86
C PRO A 128 -9.09 -8.81 -23.99
N VAL A 129 -8.21 -8.31 -23.13
CA VAL A 129 -8.48 -7.12 -22.34
C VAL A 129 -8.63 -5.92 -23.27
N GLU A 130 -9.65 -5.11 -23.04
CA GLU A 130 -9.84 -3.84 -23.75
C GLU A 130 -8.73 -2.85 -23.38
N ALA A 131 -7.94 -2.43 -24.37
CA ALA A 131 -6.74 -1.62 -24.16
C ALA A 131 -7.03 -0.30 -23.42
N ASP A 132 -8.14 0.38 -23.76
CA ASP A 132 -8.52 1.64 -23.12
C ASP A 132 -8.82 1.47 -21.63
N LYS A 133 -9.48 0.36 -21.25
CA LYS A 133 -9.76 0.04 -19.84
C LYS A 133 -8.52 -0.39 -19.09
N LEU A 134 -7.64 -1.16 -19.74
CA LEU A 134 -6.34 -1.54 -19.18
C LEU A 134 -5.51 -0.30 -18.83
N ASP A 135 -5.44 0.64 -19.78
CA ASP A 135 -4.67 1.87 -19.63
C ASP A 135 -5.26 2.77 -18.54
N ALA A 136 -6.58 2.89 -18.46
CA ALA A 136 -7.26 3.61 -17.39
C ALA A 136 -6.92 3.01 -16.01
N CYS A 137 -7.14 1.70 -15.81
CA CYS A 137 -6.85 1.03 -14.54
C CYS A 137 -5.39 1.16 -14.12
N ILE A 138 -4.45 1.03 -15.05
CA ILE A 138 -3.01 1.18 -14.76
C ILE A 138 -2.67 2.63 -14.42
N SER A 139 -3.25 3.60 -15.12
CA SER A 139 -3.05 5.02 -14.81
C SER A 139 -3.58 5.39 -13.41
N ASP A 140 -4.75 4.85 -13.03
CA ASP A 140 -5.33 5.01 -11.71
C ASP A 140 -4.46 4.38 -10.63
N LEU A 141 -3.88 3.21 -10.91
CA LEU A 141 -2.98 2.53 -10.00
C LEU A 141 -1.66 3.30 -9.82
N TYR A 142 -1.06 3.84 -10.88
CA TYR A 142 0.09 4.75 -10.77
C TYR A 142 -0.24 5.99 -9.94
N ALA A 143 -1.40 6.62 -10.18
CA ALA A 143 -1.84 7.77 -9.40
C ALA A 143 -2.03 7.43 -7.91
N ALA A 144 -2.50 6.22 -7.59
CA ALA A 144 -2.62 5.75 -6.22
C ALA A 144 -1.25 5.50 -5.56
N PHE A 145 -0.30 4.91 -6.28
CA PHE A 145 1.09 4.79 -5.82
C PHE A 145 1.70 6.16 -5.53
N ASP A 146 1.55 7.12 -6.44
CA ASP A 146 2.16 8.45 -6.31
C ASP A 146 1.60 9.21 -5.10
N LYS A 147 0.29 9.10 -4.84
CA LYS A 147 -0.34 9.67 -3.65
C LYS A 147 0.21 9.07 -2.35
N LEU A 148 0.50 7.78 -2.33
CA LEU A 148 1.11 7.12 -1.16
C LEU A 148 2.58 7.49 -1.00
N ILE A 149 3.36 7.47 -2.08
CA ILE A 149 4.78 7.83 -2.06
C ILE A 149 4.97 9.28 -1.64
N ALA A 150 4.06 10.18 -2.00
CA ALA A 150 4.09 11.58 -1.56
C ALA A 150 4.01 11.76 -0.02
N THR A 151 3.57 10.73 0.72
CA THR A 151 3.55 10.78 2.20
C THR A 151 4.90 10.44 2.83
N VAL A 152 5.82 9.84 2.07
CA VAL A 152 7.13 9.34 2.52
C VAL A 152 8.14 10.50 2.65
N PRO A 153 9.02 10.50 3.68
CA PRO A 153 10.09 11.50 3.81
C PRO A 153 11.01 11.52 2.58
N ALA A 154 11.40 12.72 2.13
CA ALA A 154 12.25 12.87 0.95
C ALA A 154 13.62 12.18 1.12
N ASP A 155 14.19 12.21 2.33
CA ASP A 155 15.46 11.56 2.65
C ASP A 155 15.35 10.02 2.59
N VAL A 156 14.23 9.46 3.07
CA VAL A 156 13.94 8.02 2.99
C VAL A 156 13.71 7.60 1.54
N LEU A 157 12.99 8.41 0.78
CA LEU A 157 12.70 8.16 -0.64
C LEU A 157 14.00 8.13 -1.46
N GLU A 158 14.92 9.06 -1.23
CA GLU A 158 16.23 9.07 -1.91
C GLU A 158 17.05 7.81 -1.60
N ARG A 159 17.07 7.37 -0.33
CA ARG A 159 17.74 6.12 0.07
C ARG A 159 17.08 4.90 -0.59
N ALA A 160 15.76 4.85 -0.60
CA ALA A 160 15.01 3.75 -1.19
C ALA A 160 15.22 3.65 -2.71
N GLN A 161 15.33 4.79 -3.40
CA GLN A 161 15.63 4.81 -4.84
C GLN A 161 17.00 4.19 -5.15
N LYS A 162 18.02 4.49 -4.34
CA LYS A 162 19.35 3.88 -4.50
C LYS A 162 19.31 2.37 -4.32
N VAL A 163 18.55 1.88 -3.35
CA VAL A 163 18.34 0.44 -3.14
C VAL A 163 17.66 -0.18 -4.36
N LEU A 164 16.60 0.45 -4.88
CA LEU A 164 15.90 -0.02 -6.07
C LEU A 164 16.82 -0.11 -7.29
N ASP A 165 17.66 0.90 -7.52
CA ASP A 165 18.57 0.90 -8.67
C ASP A 165 19.55 -0.28 -8.59
N VAL A 166 20.05 -0.59 -7.39
CA VAL A 166 20.93 -1.74 -7.15
C VAL A 166 20.20 -3.07 -7.33
N THR A 167 18.97 -3.21 -6.83
CA THR A 167 18.21 -4.45 -6.95
C THR A 167 17.81 -4.72 -8.40
N MET A 168 17.38 -3.69 -9.14
CA MET A 168 17.06 -3.80 -10.57
C MET A 168 18.31 -4.12 -11.41
N ALA A 169 19.45 -3.50 -11.11
CA ALA A 169 20.72 -3.86 -11.74
C ALA A 169 21.10 -5.32 -11.49
N LYS A 170 20.98 -5.80 -10.24
CA LYS A 170 21.24 -7.20 -9.87
C LYS A 170 20.25 -8.16 -10.55
N ALA A 171 18.98 -7.78 -10.67
CA ALA A 171 17.96 -8.56 -11.36
C ALA A 171 18.23 -8.68 -12.88
N ALA A 172 18.68 -7.60 -13.51
CA ALA A 172 19.07 -7.60 -14.93
C ALA A 172 20.28 -8.51 -15.19
N VAL A 173 21.27 -8.52 -14.28
CA VAL A 173 22.42 -9.44 -14.36
C VAL A 173 21.98 -10.90 -14.19
N ARG A 174 21.12 -11.20 -13.21
CA ARG A 174 20.58 -12.56 -13.01
C ARG A 174 19.81 -13.08 -14.22
N GLN A 175 19.06 -12.22 -14.91
CA GLN A 175 18.34 -12.59 -16.14
C GLN A 175 19.27 -12.79 -17.34
N ALA A 176 20.48 -12.21 -17.34
CA ALA A 176 21.48 -12.41 -18.37
C ALA A 176 22.37 -13.66 -18.13
N GLU A 177 22.42 -14.14 -16.89
CA GLU A 177 23.26 -15.27 -16.46
C GLU A 177 22.49 -16.60 -16.37
N GLU A 178 21.22 -16.66 -16.76
CA GLU A 178 20.41 -17.90 -16.71
C GLU A 178 20.58 -18.73 -18.01
N PRO A 179 21.39 -19.82 -18.03
CA PRO A 179 21.28 -20.85 -19.06
C PRO A 179 20.01 -21.69 -18.81
N ALA A 180 19.41 -22.17 -19.91
CA ALA A 180 18.20 -22.99 -19.94
C ALA A 180 18.16 -24.10 -18.86
N PRO A 181 16.97 -24.44 -18.31
CA PRO A 181 16.87 -25.19 -17.08
C PRO A 181 17.26 -26.66 -17.28
N ALA A 182 18.29 -27.09 -16.54
CA ALA A 182 18.53 -28.47 -16.21
C ALA A 182 18.15 -28.72 -14.74
N ALA A 183 17.16 -29.59 -14.55
CA ALA A 183 16.84 -30.45 -13.41
C ALA A 183 17.32 -30.09 -11.99
N GLU A 184 16.33 -29.97 -11.10
CA GLU A 184 16.25 -30.39 -9.67
C GLU A 184 17.47 -30.23 -8.73
N GLY A 185 17.26 -29.53 -7.61
CA GLY A 185 18.11 -29.68 -6.43
C GLY A 185 17.77 -28.75 -5.26
N LYS A 186 17.18 -29.30 -4.19
CA LYS A 186 16.89 -28.65 -2.89
C LYS A 186 18.07 -27.84 -2.32
N GLY A 187 17.80 -26.60 -1.90
CA GLY A 187 18.74 -25.85 -1.05
C GLY A 187 18.42 -24.36 -0.78
N GLY A 188 17.15 -23.96 -0.64
CA GLY A 188 16.76 -22.54 -0.66
C GLY A 188 16.68 -21.79 0.68
N ALA A 189 16.74 -22.45 1.83
CA ALA A 189 16.34 -21.81 3.10
C ALA A 189 17.44 -20.98 3.78
N ALA A 190 18.73 -21.26 3.56
CA ALA A 190 19.81 -20.63 4.33
C ALA A 190 20.38 -19.34 3.70
N ALA A 191 20.20 -19.13 2.39
CA ALA A 191 20.76 -17.98 1.68
C ALA A 191 19.93 -16.70 1.85
N VAL A 192 18.61 -16.84 2.04
CA VAL A 192 17.69 -15.69 2.13
C VAL A 192 17.89 -14.93 3.45
N ASP A 193 18.19 -15.63 4.53
CA ASP A 193 18.45 -15.01 5.84
C ASP A 193 19.80 -14.25 5.88
N GLN A 194 20.78 -14.68 5.09
CA GLN A 194 22.08 -13.99 4.97
C GLN A 194 21.97 -12.74 4.08
N GLU A 195 21.25 -12.82 2.95
CA GLU A 195 21.04 -11.65 2.08
C GLU A 195 20.20 -10.57 2.79
N ALA A 196 19.20 -10.94 3.60
CA ALA A 196 18.44 -10.00 4.41
C ALA A 196 19.31 -9.32 5.50
N ALA A 197 20.27 -10.05 6.07
CA ALA A 197 21.20 -9.51 7.06
C ALA A 197 22.25 -8.57 6.45
N GLU A 198 22.72 -8.82 5.23
CA GLU A 198 23.65 -7.94 4.52
C GLU A 198 22.98 -6.62 4.09
N LEU A 199 21.72 -6.66 3.65
CA LEU A 199 20.95 -5.46 3.32
C LEU A 199 20.72 -4.55 4.56
N LEU A 200 20.57 -5.14 5.75
CA LEU A 200 20.47 -4.38 7.00
C LEU A 200 21.81 -3.77 7.45
N GLN A 201 22.95 -4.32 7.04
CA GLN A 201 24.26 -3.74 7.34
C GLN A 201 24.60 -2.53 6.46
N LEU A 202 24.04 -2.46 5.25
CA LEU A 202 24.19 -1.31 4.34
C LEU A 202 23.36 -0.09 4.75
N LEU A 203 22.46 -0.24 5.72
CA LEU A 203 21.58 0.82 6.23
C LEU A 203 22.11 1.51 7.52
N ARG A 204 23.35 1.24 7.92
CA ARG A 204 24.06 1.94 9.01
C ARG A 204 25.05 2.97 8.47
#